data_AF-A0A7J7KH53-F1
#
_entry.id   AF-A0A7J7KH53-F1
#
_cell.length_a   1.000
_cell.length_b   1.000
_cell.length_c   1.000
_cell.angle_alpha   90.00
_cell.angle_beta   90.00
_cell.angle_gamma   90.00
#
_symmetry.space_group_name_H-M   'P 1'
#
loop_
_entity.id
_entity.type
_entity.pdbx_description
1 polymer ?
#
loop_
_entity_poly.entity_id
_entity_poly.type
_entity_poly.pdbx_seq_one_letter_code
_entity_poly.pdbx_strand_id
1 'polypeptide(L)'
;MSCGSPEIPLHLLKSVAVYKGVDSTDNLISWFWQVMEEFSNIERSLFLRFVWGRTRLPRTVADFRGRDFVLQVMDKYEPPDNFLPESYTCFFLLKMPKYTSLDVLRDKLKYAIYFCKSIDTDDYARIAFSGQDDADSDSDDTDNDSVSIAGMEEEDMHSYSGSVEMLMDDSDGTLSD
;
A
#
# COMPACT_ATOMS: atom_id res chain seq x y z
N MET A 1 -14.18 -13.18 27.85
CA MET A 1 -13.99 -14.32 26.93
C MET A 1 -13.04 -13.87 25.83
N SER A 2 -11.94 -14.59 25.65
CA SER A 2 -10.80 -14.17 24.83
C SER A 2 -11.05 -14.30 23.32
N CYS A 3 -10.30 -13.49 22.58
CA CYS A 3 -10.29 -13.31 21.13
C CYS A 3 -10.43 -14.61 20.30
N GLY A 4 -11.21 -14.49 19.22
CA GLY A 4 -11.17 -15.36 18.06
C GLY A 4 -11.59 -14.58 16.83
N SER A 5 -10.72 -13.73 16.28
CA SER A 5 -10.95 -13.19 14.94
C SER A 5 -10.97 -14.37 13.96
N PRO A 6 -12.08 -14.63 13.23
CA PRO A 6 -12.14 -15.75 12.30
C PRO A 6 -10.97 -15.67 11.32
N GLU A 7 -10.27 -16.79 11.16
CA GLU A 7 -9.14 -16.89 10.25
C GLU A 7 -9.58 -16.50 8.83
N ILE A 8 -8.74 -15.78 8.08
CA ILE A 8 -9.05 -15.38 6.70
C ILE A 8 -9.08 -16.64 5.82
N PRO A 9 -10.26 -17.04 5.29
CA PRO A 9 -10.37 -18.27 4.51
C PRO A 9 -9.84 -18.06 3.10
N LEU A 10 -8.57 -18.44 2.88
CA LEU A 10 -7.91 -18.32 1.57
C LEU A 10 -8.67 -19.04 0.45
N HIS A 11 -9.36 -20.14 0.75
CA HIS A 11 -10.19 -20.85 -0.23
C HIS A 11 -11.34 -19.99 -0.78
N LEU A 12 -11.95 -19.10 0.03
CA LEU A 12 -12.98 -18.17 -0.45
C LEU A 12 -12.35 -17.12 -1.37
N LEU A 13 -11.21 -16.54 -0.98
CA LEU A 13 -10.50 -15.57 -1.82
C LEU A 13 -10.07 -16.19 -3.16
N LYS A 14 -9.57 -17.44 -3.14
CA LYS A 14 -9.17 -18.20 -4.32
C LYS A 14 -10.36 -18.58 -5.21
N SER A 15 -11.55 -18.77 -4.64
CA SER A 15 -12.79 -19.05 -5.40
C SER A 15 -13.31 -17.88 -6.23
N VAL A 16 -12.90 -16.65 -5.90
CA VAL A 16 -13.23 -15.41 -6.64
C VAL A 16 -12.01 -14.81 -7.35
N ALA A 17 -10.90 -15.56 -7.46
CA ALA A 17 -9.66 -15.06 -8.03
C ALA A 17 -9.65 -15.16 -9.56
N VAL A 18 -9.35 -14.04 -10.23
CA VAL A 18 -9.25 -13.93 -11.69
C VAL A 18 -7.86 -13.47 -12.07
N TYR A 19 -7.17 -14.27 -12.89
CA TYR A 19 -5.80 -14.01 -13.34
C TYR A 19 -5.79 -13.26 -14.68
N LYS A 20 -4.88 -12.28 -14.84
CA LYS A 20 -4.69 -11.51 -16.08
C LYS A 20 -3.20 -11.36 -16.40
N GLY A 21 -2.84 -11.46 -17.68
CA GLY A 21 -1.42 -11.41 -18.12
C GLY A 21 -0.61 -12.65 -17.76
N VAL A 22 -1.27 -13.71 -17.25
CA VAL A 22 -0.64 -14.96 -16.81
C VAL A 22 -1.67 -16.08 -16.78
N ASP A 23 -1.25 -17.31 -17.05
CA ASP A 23 -2.09 -18.49 -16.91
C ASP A 23 -2.23 -18.94 -15.45
N SER A 24 -3.35 -19.57 -15.10
CA SER A 24 -3.59 -20.09 -13.75
C SER A 24 -2.65 -21.23 -13.33
N THR A 25 -1.93 -21.82 -14.29
CA THR A 25 -0.93 -22.87 -14.10
C THR A 25 0.50 -22.34 -14.01
N ASP A 26 0.74 -21.03 -14.13
CA ASP A 26 2.07 -20.45 -14.01
C ASP A 26 2.61 -20.59 -12.57
N ASN A 27 3.91 -20.85 -12.45
CA ASN A 27 4.61 -20.94 -11.17
C ASN A 27 4.40 -19.69 -10.31
N LEU A 28 4.34 -18.51 -10.93
CA LEU A 28 4.13 -17.24 -10.25
C LEU A 28 2.77 -17.17 -9.52
N ILE A 29 1.72 -17.79 -10.08
CA ILE A 29 0.41 -17.93 -9.41
C ILE A 29 0.50 -18.93 -8.25
N SER A 30 1.23 -20.04 -8.43
CA SER A 30 1.46 -20.99 -7.35
C SER A 30 2.23 -20.37 -6.18
N TRP A 31 3.28 -19.60 -6.47
CA TRP A 31 4.09 -18.87 -5.49
C TRP A 31 3.27 -17.83 -4.73
N PHE A 32 2.40 -17.07 -5.40
CA PHE A 32 1.50 -16.14 -4.73
C PHE A 32 0.62 -16.84 -3.68
N TRP A 33 -0.01 -17.96 -4.04
CA TRP A 33 -0.85 -18.70 -3.09
C TRP A 33 -0.04 -19.34 -1.97
N GLN A 34 1.16 -19.85 -2.26
CA GLN A 34 2.07 -20.37 -1.24
C GLN A 34 2.44 -19.29 -0.21
N VAL A 35 2.80 -18.08 -0.65
CA VAL A 35 3.09 -16.95 0.25
C VAL A 35 1.87 -16.56 1.08
N MET A 36 0.68 -16.56 0.48
CA MET A 36 -0.57 -16.30 1.22
C MET A 36 -0.88 -17.37 2.27
N GLU A 37 -0.52 -18.64 2.02
CA GLU A 37 -0.62 -19.75 2.96
C GLU A 37 0.42 -19.63 4.09
N GLU A 38 1.66 -19.24 3.78
CA GLU A 38 2.74 -18.96 4.74
C GLU A 38 2.45 -17.74 5.64
N PHE A 39 1.71 -16.75 5.15
CA PHE A 39 1.33 -15.56 5.92
C PHE A 39 0.47 -15.89 7.14
N SER A 40 0.81 -15.28 8.27
CA SER A 40 0.01 -15.29 9.49
C SER A 40 -1.37 -14.65 9.28
N ASN A 41 -2.31 -14.91 10.19
CA ASN A 41 -3.64 -14.29 10.10
C ASN A 41 -3.60 -12.75 10.13
N ILE A 42 -2.61 -12.17 10.82
CA ILE A 42 -2.37 -10.73 10.83
C ILE A 42 -1.96 -10.29 9.42
N GLU A 43 -0.92 -10.89 8.83
CA GLU A 43 -0.43 -10.56 7.48
C GLU A 43 -1.52 -10.74 6.41
N ARG A 44 -2.32 -11.82 6.47
CA ARG A 44 -3.49 -11.98 5.58
C ARG A 44 -4.52 -10.86 5.75
N SER A 45 -4.70 -10.34 6.96
CA SER A 45 -5.58 -9.18 7.23
C SER A 45 -4.97 -7.85 6.76
N LEU A 46 -3.62 -7.72 6.80
CA LEU A 46 -2.90 -6.59 6.18
C LEU A 46 -3.05 -6.62 4.65
N PHE A 47 -2.88 -7.80 4.05
CA PHE A 47 -3.07 -8.03 2.62
C PHE A 47 -4.45 -7.62 2.15
N LEU A 48 -5.53 -8.04 2.84
CA LEU A 48 -6.88 -7.61 2.47
C LEU A 48 -7.06 -6.07 2.62
N ARG A 49 -6.42 -5.43 3.61
CA ARG A 49 -6.42 -3.96 3.70
C ARG A 49 -5.70 -3.34 2.50
N PHE A 50 -4.58 -3.90 2.08
CA PHE A 50 -3.83 -3.47 0.89
C PHE A 50 -4.64 -3.63 -0.41
N VAL A 51 -5.21 -4.80 -0.70
CA VAL A 51 -5.91 -5.03 -1.99
C VAL A 51 -7.38 -4.63 -2.03
N TRP A 52 -8.02 -4.38 -0.88
CA TRP A 52 -9.47 -4.15 -0.80
C TRP A 52 -9.91 -3.10 0.24
N GLY A 53 -8.98 -2.53 1.02
CA GLY A 53 -9.30 -1.55 2.07
C GLY A 53 -10.04 -2.14 3.29
N ARG A 54 -10.25 -3.46 3.34
CA ARG A 54 -11.00 -4.16 4.40
C ARG A 54 -10.12 -5.22 5.04
N THR A 55 -10.23 -5.42 6.36
CA THR A 55 -9.42 -6.41 7.09
C THR A 55 -10.05 -7.81 7.15
N ARG A 56 -11.21 -8.04 6.53
CA ARG A 56 -11.99 -9.29 6.64
C ARG A 56 -12.69 -9.63 5.32
N LEU A 57 -12.75 -10.92 4.99
CA LEU A 57 -13.58 -11.45 3.90
C LEU A 57 -15.08 -11.44 4.27
N PRO A 58 -15.98 -11.43 3.26
CA PRO A 58 -17.39 -11.77 3.45
C PRO A 58 -17.53 -13.21 3.95
N ARG A 59 -18.70 -13.57 4.50
CA ARG A 59 -18.93 -14.92 5.04
C ARG A 59 -19.15 -15.97 3.96
N THR A 60 -19.72 -15.57 2.82
CA THR A 60 -20.03 -16.48 1.71
C THR A 60 -19.62 -15.86 0.37
N VAL A 61 -19.48 -16.69 -0.67
CA VAL A 61 -19.17 -16.23 -2.04
C VAL A 61 -20.25 -15.28 -2.58
N ALA A 62 -21.52 -15.50 -2.23
CA ALA A 62 -22.62 -14.62 -2.63
C ALA A 62 -22.47 -13.19 -2.08
N ASP A 63 -21.90 -13.03 -0.89
CA ASP A 63 -21.68 -11.73 -0.24
C ASP A 63 -20.59 -10.87 -0.92
N PHE A 64 -19.81 -11.43 -1.85
CA PHE A 64 -18.88 -10.65 -2.69
C PHE A 64 -19.62 -9.80 -3.73
N ARG A 65 -20.92 -10.05 -4.00
CA ARG A 65 -21.75 -9.24 -4.91
C ARG A 65 -21.16 -9.08 -6.33
N GLY A 66 -20.50 -10.13 -6.85
CA GLY A 66 -19.83 -10.09 -8.16
C GLY A 66 -18.50 -9.30 -8.18
N ARG A 67 -17.87 -9.09 -7.02
CA ARG A 67 -16.52 -8.51 -6.91
C ARG A 67 -15.48 -9.62 -6.95
N ASP A 68 -14.90 -9.84 -8.12
CA ASP A 68 -13.74 -10.72 -8.28
C ASP A 68 -12.49 -10.10 -7.66
N PHE A 69 -11.61 -10.92 -7.08
CA PHE A 69 -10.25 -10.54 -6.75
C PHE A 69 -9.40 -10.70 -8.01
N VAL A 70 -8.94 -9.58 -8.60
CA VAL A 70 -8.15 -9.63 -9.82
C VAL A 70 -6.66 -9.62 -9.48
N LEU A 71 -5.92 -10.61 -9.95
CA LEU A 71 -4.46 -10.65 -9.89
C LEU A 71 -3.90 -10.52 -11.31
N GLN A 72 -3.20 -9.42 -11.57
CA GLN A 72 -2.69 -9.07 -12.88
C GLN A 72 -1.15 -9.05 -12.87
N VAL A 73 -0.54 -9.85 -13.74
CA VAL A 73 0.90 -9.81 -13.99
C VAL A 73 1.19 -8.80 -15.10
N MET A 74 2.31 -8.10 -14.97
CA MET A 74 2.71 -6.99 -15.83
C MET A 74 4.12 -7.21 -16.36
N ASP A 75 4.28 -7.35 -17.67
CA ASP A 75 5.57 -7.57 -18.34
C ASP A 75 6.37 -6.27 -18.60
N LYS A 76 5.87 -5.10 -18.15
CA LYS A 76 6.49 -3.77 -18.38
C LYS A 76 7.69 -3.42 -17.47
N TYR A 77 8.03 -4.30 -16.53
CA TYR A 77 8.99 -3.99 -15.45
C TYR A 77 10.31 -4.72 -15.68
N GLU A 78 11.39 -3.97 -15.88
CA GLU A 78 12.71 -4.53 -16.13
C GLU A 78 13.80 -3.79 -15.32
N PRO A 79 14.57 -4.48 -14.44
CA PRO A 79 14.34 -5.84 -13.97
C PRO A 79 13.10 -5.91 -13.06
N PRO A 80 12.25 -6.96 -13.16
CA PRO A 80 10.95 -7.02 -12.47
C PRO A 80 11.09 -7.01 -10.94
N ASP A 81 12.16 -7.62 -10.43
CA ASP A 81 12.44 -7.78 -8.99
C ASP A 81 12.71 -6.46 -8.26
N ASN A 82 12.98 -5.36 -8.97
CA ASN A 82 13.16 -4.06 -8.33
C ASN A 82 11.82 -3.44 -7.88
N PHE A 83 10.72 -3.75 -8.57
CA PHE A 83 9.43 -3.09 -8.38
C PHE A 83 8.56 -3.78 -7.31
N LEU A 84 7.73 -2.99 -6.63
CA LEU A 84 6.74 -3.48 -5.66
C LEU A 84 5.41 -3.81 -6.37
N PRO A 85 4.55 -4.67 -5.79
CA PRO A 85 3.20 -4.84 -6.31
C PRO A 85 2.36 -3.58 -6.05
N GLU A 86 1.44 -3.28 -6.97
CA GLU A 86 0.51 -2.14 -6.89
C GLU A 86 -0.90 -2.65 -6.57
N SER A 87 -1.64 -1.97 -5.70
CA SER A 87 -3.02 -2.34 -5.37
C SER A 87 -4.02 -1.25 -5.77
N TYR A 88 -5.20 -1.66 -6.23
CA TYR A 88 -6.33 -0.75 -6.50
C TYR A 88 -7.57 -1.25 -5.73
N THR A 89 -7.72 -0.78 -4.49
CA THR A 89 -8.75 -1.22 -3.52
C THR A 89 -10.18 -1.09 -4.05
N CYS A 90 -10.47 -0.03 -4.82
CA CYS A 90 -11.74 0.21 -5.49
C CYS A 90 -12.14 -0.97 -6.39
N PHE A 91 -11.19 -1.58 -7.08
CA PHE A 91 -11.38 -2.65 -8.05
C PHE A 91 -11.05 -4.06 -7.53
N PHE A 92 -10.61 -4.17 -6.26
CA PHE A 92 -10.11 -5.41 -5.67
C PHE A 92 -8.99 -6.06 -6.53
N LEU A 93 -8.10 -5.20 -7.04
CA LEU A 93 -7.06 -5.55 -8.01
C LEU A 93 -5.67 -5.46 -7.36
N LEU A 94 -4.88 -6.51 -7.56
CA LEU A 94 -3.44 -6.56 -7.33
C LEU A 94 -2.74 -6.64 -8.69
N LYS A 95 -1.86 -5.68 -8.99
CA LYS A 95 -0.88 -5.81 -10.08
C LYS A 95 0.48 -6.17 -9.50
N MET A 96 1.22 -7.04 -10.18
CA MET A 96 2.59 -7.35 -9.77
C MET A 96 3.52 -7.58 -10.97
N PRO A 97 4.82 -7.25 -10.84
CA PRO A 97 5.85 -7.68 -11.77
C PRO A 97 5.93 -9.20 -11.89
N LYS A 98 6.55 -9.66 -12.98
CA LYS A 98 6.87 -11.08 -13.19
C LYS A 98 8.13 -11.47 -12.41
N TYR A 99 8.00 -11.59 -11.09
CA TYR A 99 9.10 -11.88 -10.17
C TYR A 99 9.84 -13.17 -10.54
N THR A 100 11.16 -13.16 -10.40
CA THR A 100 12.03 -14.29 -10.81
C THR A 100 11.98 -15.48 -9.86
N SER A 101 11.58 -15.27 -8.59
CA SER A 101 11.53 -16.32 -7.57
C SER A 101 10.44 -16.11 -6.53
N LEU A 102 10.09 -17.20 -5.83
CA LEU A 102 9.21 -17.22 -4.65
C LEU A 102 9.68 -16.25 -3.57
N ASP A 103 10.99 -16.21 -3.29
CA ASP A 103 11.57 -15.37 -2.25
C ASP A 103 11.38 -13.88 -2.53
N VAL A 104 11.64 -13.45 -3.77
CA VAL A 104 11.40 -12.06 -4.18
C VAL A 104 9.92 -11.71 -4.08
N LEU A 105 9.01 -12.57 -4.56
CA LEU A 105 7.57 -12.33 -4.42
C LEU A 105 7.17 -12.17 -2.95
N ARG A 106 7.66 -13.06 -2.09
CA ARG A 106 7.40 -13.07 -0.65
C ARG A 106 7.85 -11.78 0.01
N ASP A 107 9.10 -11.38 -0.22
CA ASP A 107 9.67 -10.17 0.40
C ASP A 107 9.01 -8.89 -0.12
N LYS A 108 8.75 -8.79 -1.43
CA LYS A 108 8.11 -7.62 -2.05
C LYS A 108 6.63 -7.49 -1.65
N LEU A 109 5.88 -8.60 -1.62
CA LEU A 109 4.49 -8.60 -1.16
C LEU A 109 4.41 -8.28 0.33
N LYS A 110 5.29 -8.87 1.16
CA LYS A 110 5.38 -8.59 2.58
C LYS A 110 5.70 -7.11 2.83
N TYR A 111 6.71 -6.56 2.15
CA TYR A 111 7.02 -5.13 2.23
C TYR A 111 5.79 -4.27 1.89
N ALA A 112 5.12 -4.54 0.77
CA ALA A 112 3.94 -3.78 0.35
C ALA A 112 2.81 -3.80 1.39
N ILE A 113 2.44 -4.95 1.97
CA ILE A 113 1.33 -5.01 2.95
C ILE A 113 1.65 -4.35 4.30
N TYR A 114 2.93 -4.20 4.65
CA TYR A 114 3.36 -3.49 5.85
C TYR A 114 3.47 -1.97 5.63
N PHE A 115 4.07 -1.54 4.50
CA PHE A 115 4.42 -0.14 4.25
C PHE A 115 3.46 0.63 3.31
N CYS A 116 2.56 -0.04 2.59
CA CYS A 116 1.50 0.63 1.79
C CYS A 116 0.24 0.98 2.62
N LYS A 117 0.24 0.65 3.91
CA LYS A 117 -0.54 1.46 4.84
C LYS A 117 0.05 2.87 4.76
N SER A 118 -0.77 3.83 4.34
CA SER A 118 -0.55 5.25 4.59
C SER A 118 0.22 5.44 5.89
N ILE A 119 1.36 6.13 5.83
CA ILE A 119 2.07 6.58 7.03
C ILE A 119 0.99 7.17 7.95
N ASP A 120 0.77 6.52 9.09
CA ASP A 120 -0.04 7.09 10.17
C ASP A 120 0.79 8.26 10.68
N THR A 121 0.56 9.44 10.08
CA THR A 121 1.37 10.64 10.20
C THR A 121 1.19 11.25 11.59
N ASP A 122 1.95 10.75 12.56
CA ASP A 122 2.20 11.40 13.85
C ASP A 122 3.45 10.84 14.57
N ASP A 123 3.77 9.55 14.45
CA ASP A 123 4.87 8.96 15.26
C ASP A 123 6.29 9.24 14.72
N TYR A 124 6.50 9.39 13.41
CA TYR A 124 7.83 9.74 12.88
C TYR A 124 8.25 11.18 13.25
N ALA A 125 7.27 12.07 13.48
CA ALA A 125 7.51 13.47 13.84
C ALA A 125 8.13 13.64 15.23
N ARG A 126 7.97 12.67 16.15
CA ARG A 126 8.57 12.73 17.49
C ARG A 126 10.00 12.21 17.60
N ILE A 127 10.45 11.39 16.64
CA ILE A 127 11.81 10.80 16.68
C ILE A 127 12.84 11.74 16.02
N ALA A 128 12.38 12.72 15.24
CA ALA A 128 13.24 13.69 14.54
C ALA A 128 13.65 14.93 15.37
N PHE A 129 13.21 15.06 16.65
CA PHE A 129 13.48 16.24 17.49
C PHE A 129 13.84 15.90 18.96
N SER A 130 14.70 14.89 19.17
CA SER A 130 15.34 14.66 20.47
C SER A 130 16.85 14.45 20.31
N GLY A 131 17.63 15.51 20.58
CA GLY A 131 19.08 15.62 20.32
C GLY A 131 19.44 17.03 19.83
N GLN A 132 19.15 18.11 20.58
CA GLN A 132 20.00 18.67 21.66
C GLN A 132 21.23 19.39 21.05
N ASP A 133 21.28 20.73 21.00
CA ASP A 133 21.88 21.69 21.97
C ASP A 133 21.72 23.13 21.38
N ASP A 134 21.77 24.29 22.08
CA ASP A 134 21.56 24.71 23.48
C ASP A 134 21.52 26.28 23.54
N ALA A 135 20.97 26.89 24.62
CA ALA A 135 21.00 28.33 25.00
C ALA A 135 20.30 29.39 24.07
N ASP A 136 19.92 30.62 24.49
CA ASP A 136 19.51 31.23 25.79
C ASP A 136 19.00 32.67 25.50
N SER A 137 18.15 33.27 26.37
CA SER A 137 17.76 34.71 26.41
C SER A 137 17.01 35.29 25.18
N ASP A 138 16.14 36.31 25.27
CA ASP A 138 15.38 36.96 26.37
C ASP A 138 14.18 37.72 25.73
N SER A 139 13.29 38.27 26.56
CA SER A 139 12.08 39.07 26.28
C SER A 139 12.02 39.95 25.02
N ASP A 140 10.83 40.07 24.43
CA ASP A 140 10.06 41.31 24.56
C ASP A 140 8.54 41.07 24.41
N ASP A 141 7.73 41.80 25.18
CA ASP A 141 6.26 41.82 25.09
C ASP A 141 5.84 42.98 24.19
N THR A 142 4.97 42.75 23.21
CA THR A 142 4.10 43.85 22.70
C THR A 142 2.78 43.31 22.16
N ASP A 143 1.68 43.68 22.82
CA ASP A 143 0.33 43.59 22.26
C ASP A 143 0.24 44.33 20.91
N ASN A 144 -0.59 43.87 19.96
CA ASN A 144 -1.73 44.69 19.49
C ASN A 144 -2.72 43.95 18.56
N ASP A 145 -3.99 44.34 18.67
CA ASP A 145 -5.10 44.25 17.69
C ASP A 145 -5.44 42.91 16.97
N SER A 146 -6.31 42.16 17.63
CA SER A 146 -7.73 42.07 17.22
C SER A 146 -8.09 42.23 15.73
N VAL A 147 -8.30 41.13 15.01
CA VAL A 147 -9.44 41.06 14.07
C VAL A 147 -10.06 39.67 14.03
N SER A 148 -11.35 39.59 14.36
CA SER A 148 -12.16 38.39 14.20
C SER A 148 -12.85 38.42 12.84
N ILE A 149 -12.48 37.53 11.93
CA ILE A 149 -13.29 37.21 10.75
C ILE A 149 -13.42 35.69 10.69
N ALA A 150 -14.66 35.21 10.73
CA ALA A 150 -14.96 33.78 10.74
C ALA A 150 -14.53 33.12 9.42
N GLY A 151 -13.87 31.97 9.53
CA GLY A 151 -13.44 31.17 8.39
C GLY A 151 -14.62 30.67 7.56
N MET A 152 -14.44 30.69 6.24
CA MET A 152 -15.40 30.22 5.26
C MET A 152 -15.56 28.69 5.26
N GLU A 153 -16.66 28.28 4.67
CA GLU A 153 -17.26 26.95 4.60
C GLU A 153 -16.33 25.81 4.10
N GLU A 154 -16.71 24.58 4.46
CA GLU A 154 -16.07 23.34 4.01
C GLU A 154 -16.16 23.19 2.48
N GLU A 155 -15.03 23.11 1.77
CA GLU A 155 -14.99 22.50 0.43
C GLU A 155 -13.80 21.56 0.22
N ASP A 156 -14.12 20.48 -0.50
CA ASP A 156 -13.25 19.55 -1.20
C ASP A 156 -12.26 18.64 -0.45
N MET A 157 -12.82 17.52 0.03
CA MET A 157 -12.09 16.26 0.22
C MET A 157 -11.70 15.64 -1.14
N HIS A 158 -10.79 16.28 -1.87
CA HIS A 158 -10.23 15.73 -3.10
C HIS A 158 -9.48 14.43 -2.80
N SER A 159 -9.89 13.35 -3.48
CA SER A 159 -9.30 12.02 -3.35
C SER A 159 -7.84 12.03 -3.80
N TYR A 160 -6.91 12.07 -2.85
CA TYR A 160 -5.47 12.00 -3.13
C TYR A 160 -5.07 10.57 -3.52
N SER A 161 -5.33 10.23 -4.79
CA SER A 161 -4.72 9.07 -5.46
C SER A 161 -3.23 9.37 -5.69
N GLY A 162 -2.42 9.17 -4.66
CA GLY A 162 -0.97 9.40 -4.68
C GLY A 162 -0.24 8.41 -5.60
N SER A 163 -0.25 8.67 -6.91
CA SER A 163 0.71 8.08 -7.85
C SER A 163 2.07 8.75 -7.64
N VAL A 164 3.02 8.03 -7.07
CA VAL A 164 4.42 8.46 -7.05
C VAL A 164 5.04 8.16 -8.43
N GLU A 165 4.86 9.07 -9.38
CA GLU A 165 5.72 9.12 -10.55
C GLU A 165 7.02 9.84 -10.18
N MET A 166 8.06 9.07 -9.83
CA MET A 166 9.43 9.56 -9.92
C MET A 166 9.85 9.56 -11.39
N LEU A 167 9.59 10.67 -12.07
CA LEU A 167 10.25 11.00 -13.32
C LEU A 167 11.74 11.23 -13.04
N MET A 168 12.58 10.26 -13.43
CA MET A 168 13.99 10.51 -13.63
C MET A 168 14.14 11.26 -14.96
N ASP A 169 14.74 12.45 -14.90
CA ASP A 169 15.00 13.28 -16.08
C ASP A 169 16.26 12.77 -16.78
N ASP A 170 16.08 11.92 -17.80
CA ASP A 170 17.14 11.53 -18.72
C ASP A 170 17.42 12.67 -19.71
N SER A 171 18.33 13.57 -19.32
CA SER A 171 18.89 14.60 -20.19
C SER A 171 20.32 14.26 -20.60
N ASP A 172 20.46 13.43 -21.65
CA ASP A 172 21.71 13.25 -22.42
C ASP A 172 21.96 14.48 -23.32
N GLY A 173 23.23 14.76 -23.67
CA GLY A 173 23.52 15.76 -24.71
C GLY A 173 24.75 16.64 -24.50
N THR A 174 25.90 16.04 -24.75
CA THR A 174 27.16 16.67 -25.19
C THR A 174 27.11 18.12 -25.71
N LEU A 175 28.09 18.95 -25.31
CA LEU A 175 28.79 19.82 -26.26
C LEU A 175 30.27 19.94 -25.87
N SER A 176 31.16 19.66 -26.83
CA SER A 176 32.61 19.72 -26.69
C SER A 176 33.17 20.70 -27.72
N ASP A 177 34.16 21.50 -27.31
CA ASP A 177 34.92 22.51 -28.09
C ASP A 177 34.12 23.71 -28.64
#